data_AF-A0A9E3V910-F1
#
_entry.id   AF-A0A9E3V910-F1
#
_cell.length_a   1.000
_cell.length_b   1.000
_cell.length_c   1.000
_cell.angle_alpha   90.00
_cell.angle_beta   90.00
_cell.angle_gamma   90.00
#
_symmetry.space_group_name_H-M   'P 1'
#
loop_
_entity.id
_entity.type
_entity.pdbx_description
1 polymer ?
#
loop_
_entity_poly.entity_id
_entity_poly.type
_entity_poly.pdbx_seq_one_letter_code
_entity_poly.pdbx_strand_id
1 'polypeptide(L)'
;MNAKAFALALACTVVAVAALDCGSAVPPCSGNCSCTTTACACAADSCTFGGALADGGVTGVSAPSNYSVDCSAAKSCAIACASGCSTACQGQAVCTQSIGTNSTASCAGGASCAVTAGADSGVGCLGNSDCRLTLLPGARASCGGNSSCAVTCPDAGCTVDCGGSSSCTVACGSDGGAPLRCGSTQVCGTSCP
;
A
#
# COMPACT_ATOMS: atom_id res chain seq x y z
N MET A 1 32.80 -58.49 5.66
CA MET A 1 32.07 -58.17 4.42
C MET A 1 31.63 -56.72 4.54
N ASN A 2 32.41 -55.81 3.95
CA ASN A 2 32.31 -54.36 4.18
C ASN A 2 31.42 -53.72 3.12
N ALA A 3 30.29 -53.16 3.54
CA ALA A 3 29.41 -52.37 2.68
C ALA A 3 29.98 -50.95 2.53
N LYS A 4 30.16 -50.52 1.27
CA LYS A 4 30.49 -49.14 0.89
C LYS A 4 29.30 -48.24 1.22
N ALA A 5 29.48 -47.28 2.12
CA ALA A 5 28.54 -46.19 2.35
C ALA A 5 28.86 -45.03 1.39
N PHE A 6 27.88 -44.67 0.56
CA PHE A 6 27.88 -43.50 -0.33
C PHE A 6 27.79 -42.22 0.52
N ALA A 7 28.73 -41.30 0.33
CA ALA A 7 28.67 -39.96 0.87
C ALA A 7 27.69 -39.11 0.04
N LEU A 8 26.52 -38.78 0.59
CA LEU A 8 25.64 -37.75 0.07
C LEU A 8 25.97 -36.45 0.80
N ALA A 9 26.75 -35.58 0.16
CA ALA A 9 26.95 -34.22 0.60
C ALA A 9 25.64 -33.44 0.40
N LEU A 10 24.86 -33.31 1.47
CA LEU A 10 23.70 -32.42 1.50
C LEU A 10 24.23 -30.98 1.53
N ALA A 11 24.30 -30.37 0.35
CA ALA A 11 24.59 -28.94 0.20
C ALA A 11 23.47 -28.17 0.92
N CYS A 12 23.79 -27.72 2.13
CA CYS A 12 22.97 -26.80 2.89
C CYS A 12 23.05 -25.43 2.19
N THR A 13 22.26 -25.23 1.14
CA THR A 13 21.98 -23.90 0.59
C THR A 13 21.29 -23.13 1.70
N VAL A 14 22.08 -22.25 2.34
CA VAL A 14 21.64 -21.29 3.34
C VAL A 14 20.65 -20.34 2.68
N VAL A 15 19.38 -20.74 2.63
CA VAL A 15 18.28 -19.78 2.52
C VAL A 15 18.30 -19.04 3.84
N ALA A 16 18.59 -17.74 3.78
CA ALA A 16 18.57 -16.86 4.95
C ALA A 16 17.17 -16.90 5.58
N VAL A 17 16.99 -17.79 6.55
CA VAL A 17 15.91 -17.73 7.52
C VAL A 17 16.27 -16.55 8.41
N ALA A 18 15.71 -15.38 8.09
CA ALA A 18 15.70 -14.27 9.03
C ALA A 18 15.12 -14.78 10.35
N ALA A 19 15.87 -14.51 11.42
CA ALA A 19 15.71 -15.03 12.76
C ALA A 19 14.24 -15.14 13.22
N LEU A 20 13.85 -16.36 13.63
CA LEU A 20 12.83 -16.53 14.66
C LEU A 20 13.45 -16.05 15.98
N ASP A 21 13.28 -14.76 16.29
CA ASP A 21 13.51 -14.24 17.64
C ASP A 21 12.18 -14.09 18.37
N CYS A 22 12.16 -14.60 19.60
CA CYS A 22 10.99 -14.84 20.42
C CYS A 22 10.80 -13.65 21.38
N GLY A 23 9.87 -12.72 21.08
CA GLY A 23 9.51 -11.67 22.05
C GLY A 23 8.70 -10.46 21.58
N SER A 24 8.62 -10.17 20.29
CA SER A 24 7.69 -9.18 19.72
C SER A 24 7.54 -9.52 18.25
N ALA A 25 6.35 -9.95 17.84
CA ALA A 25 6.13 -10.51 16.51
C ALA A 25 6.38 -9.46 15.42
N VAL A 26 7.62 -9.40 14.93
CA VAL A 26 8.00 -8.61 13.76
C VAL A 26 7.19 -9.15 12.58
N PRO A 27 6.50 -8.29 11.83
CA PRO A 27 5.57 -8.70 10.80
C PRO A 27 6.31 -9.36 9.63
N PRO A 28 5.62 -10.24 8.87
CA PRO A 28 6.23 -10.89 7.73
C PRO A 28 6.63 -9.83 6.70
N CYS A 29 7.93 -9.73 6.45
CA CYS A 29 8.47 -8.91 5.38
C CYS A 29 9.43 -9.74 4.52
N SER A 30 9.32 -9.63 3.21
CA SER A 30 10.18 -10.31 2.24
C SER A 30 10.85 -9.32 1.30
N GLY A 31 12.06 -9.66 0.85
CA GLY A 31 12.88 -8.80 0.00
C GLY A 31 13.85 -7.95 0.83
N ASN A 32 14.22 -6.79 0.29
CA ASN A 32 15.14 -5.87 0.96
C ASN A 32 14.36 -4.99 1.93
N CYS A 33 14.03 -5.51 3.11
CA CYS A 33 13.37 -4.73 4.16
C CYS A 33 13.97 -4.96 5.54
N SER A 34 13.97 -3.89 6.34
CA SER A 34 14.42 -3.85 7.72
C SER A 34 13.25 -3.46 8.60
N CYS A 35 12.78 -4.40 9.41
CA CYS A 35 11.63 -4.23 10.29
C CYS A 35 12.03 -4.22 11.76
N THR A 36 11.41 -3.33 12.52
CA THR A 36 11.38 -3.28 13.98
C THR A 36 10.01 -3.73 14.47
N THR A 37 9.76 -3.59 15.77
CA THR A 37 8.46 -3.92 16.39
C THR A 37 7.31 -2.99 15.99
N THR A 38 7.59 -1.86 15.34
CA THR A 38 6.56 -0.88 14.95
C THR A 38 6.81 -0.22 13.60
N ALA A 39 7.97 -0.43 12.97
CA ALA A 39 8.32 0.22 11.71
C ALA A 39 9.06 -0.73 10.76
N CYS A 40 8.84 -0.60 9.46
CA CYS A 40 9.57 -1.30 8.41
C CYS A 40 10.06 -0.31 7.37
N ALA A 41 11.32 -0.44 6.97
CA ALA A 41 11.90 0.32 5.88
C ALA A 41 12.31 -0.62 4.75
N CYS A 42 11.95 -0.28 3.52
CA CYS A 42 12.34 -1.02 2.33
C CYS A 42 13.48 -0.34 1.59
N ALA A 43 14.47 -1.13 1.16
CA ALA A 43 15.69 -0.65 0.52
C ALA A 43 15.78 -1.05 -0.96
N ALA A 44 16.25 -0.11 -1.79
CA ALA A 44 16.73 -0.12 -3.17
C ALA A 44 15.96 -0.86 -4.28
N ASP A 45 15.40 -2.04 -4.02
CA ASP A 45 14.87 -2.92 -5.06
C ASP A 45 13.39 -3.19 -4.87
N SER A 46 13.05 -4.25 -4.15
CA SER A 46 11.68 -4.66 -3.91
C SER A 46 11.50 -5.15 -2.49
N CYS A 47 10.34 -4.86 -1.92
CA CYS A 47 9.92 -5.43 -0.66
C CYS A 47 8.43 -5.76 -0.65
N THR A 48 8.05 -6.69 0.22
CA THR A 48 6.65 -7.00 0.49
C THR A 48 6.46 -7.11 1.99
N PHE A 49 5.53 -6.33 2.53
CA PHE A 49 5.17 -6.29 3.94
C PHE A 49 3.76 -6.81 4.13
N GLY A 50 3.55 -7.67 5.14
CA GLY A 50 2.22 -8.15 5.52
C GLY A 50 1.63 -9.25 4.65
N GLY A 51 2.43 -9.82 3.74
CA GLY A 51 2.05 -10.92 2.85
C GLY A 51 1.76 -10.49 1.41
N ALA A 52 1.55 -11.48 0.54
CA ALA A 52 1.21 -11.22 -0.86
C ALA A 52 -0.19 -10.60 -0.96
N LEU A 53 -0.27 -9.48 -1.66
CA LEU A 53 -1.52 -8.85 -2.06
C LEU A 53 -2.11 -9.68 -3.19
N ALA A 54 -3.19 -10.42 -2.93
CA ALA A 54 -4.06 -10.84 -4.02
C ALA A 54 -4.96 -9.65 -4.38
N ASP A 55 -5.36 -9.54 -5.66
CA ASP A 55 -6.35 -8.56 -6.12
C ASP A 55 -7.60 -8.64 -5.21
N GLY A 56 -7.74 -7.70 -4.27
CA GLY A 56 -8.84 -7.64 -3.30
C GLY A 56 -8.54 -8.09 -1.86
N GLY A 57 -7.30 -8.43 -1.49
CA GLY A 57 -6.92 -8.66 -0.08
C GLY A 57 -5.84 -9.72 0.15
N VAL A 58 -5.38 -9.84 1.41
CA VAL A 58 -4.38 -10.84 1.82
C VAL A 58 -4.99 -12.23 1.92
N THR A 59 -4.43 -13.21 1.21
CA THR A 59 -4.81 -14.62 1.38
C THR A 59 -3.83 -15.34 2.30
N GLY A 60 -4.32 -15.83 3.45
CA GLY A 60 -3.63 -16.84 4.26
C GLY A 60 -2.69 -16.34 5.36
N VAL A 61 -2.46 -15.04 5.49
CA VAL A 61 -1.76 -14.43 6.63
C VAL A 61 -2.53 -13.19 7.05
N SER A 62 -2.95 -13.10 8.31
CA SER A 62 -3.60 -11.89 8.82
C SER A 62 -2.63 -10.72 8.67
N ALA A 63 -3.03 -9.70 7.91
CA ALA A 63 -2.20 -8.53 7.72
C ALA A 63 -1.89 -7.88 9.09
N PRO A 64 -0.66 -7.41 9.32
CA PRO A 64 -0.27 -6.76 10.57
C PRO A 64 -1.02 -5.44 10.76
N SER A 65 -1.08 -4.96 12.00
CA SER A 65 -1.73 -3.70 12.39
C SER A 65 -0.80 -2.82 13.22
N ASN A 66 -0.98 -1.50 13.15
CA ASN A 66 -0.22 -0.49 13.90
C ASN A 66 1.27 -0.42 13.53
N TYR A 67 1.57 -0.49 12.23
CA TYR A 67 2.95 -0.40 11.72
C TYR A 67 3.16 0.80 10.80
N SER A 68 4.36 1.36 10.83
CA SER A 68 4.81 2.34 9.86
C SER A 68 5.67 1.67 8.78
N VAL A 69 5.36 1.83 7.50
CA VAL A 69 6.13 1.24 6.40
C VAL A 69 6.63 2.33 5.46
N ASP A 70 7.94 2.47 5.34
CA ASP A 70 8.60 3.43 4.45
C ASP A 70 9.22 2.70 3.25
N CYS A 71 8.72 3.05 2.06
CA CYS A 71 9.16 2.52 0.77
C CYS A 71 9.83 3.57 -0.12
N SER A 72 10.25 4.70 0.45
CA SER A 72 10.85 5.83 -0.28
C SER A 72 12.16 5.49 -1.00
N ALA A 73 12.85 4.43 -0.58
CA ALA A 73 14.11 4.01 -1.18
C ALA A 73 13.98 2.78 -2.10
N ALA A 74 12.81 2.16 -2.20
CA ALA A 74 12.59 0.95 -2.99
C ALA A 74 12.06 1.30 -4.39
N LYS A 75 12.43 0.53 -5.42
CA LYS A 75 11.81 0.68 -6.76
C LYS A 75 10.39 0.14 -6.80
N SER A 76 10.11 -0.89 -6.00
CA SER A 76 8.77 -1.48 -5.89
C SER A 76 8.45 -1.91 -4.47
N CYS A 77 7.21 -1.72 -4.04
CA CYS A 77 6.82 -2.04 -2.68
C CYS A 77 5.37 -2.52 -2.61
N ALA A 78 5.17 -3.69 -2.02
CA ALA A 78 3.85 -4.28 -1.78
C ALA A 78 3.56 -4.23 -0.28
N ILE A 79 2.53 -3.52 0.13
CA ILE A 79 2.18 -3.36 1.55
C ILE A 79 0.78 -3.88 1.80
N ALA A 80 0.64 -4.82 2.71
CA ALA A 80 -0.63 -5.23 3.27
C ALA A 80 -0.66 -4.93 4.77
N CYS A 81 -1.69 -4.21 5.20
CA CYS A 81 -1.95 -3.93 6.61
C CYS A 81 -3.44 -4.05 6.92
N ALA A 82 -3.78 -4.60 8.08
CA ALA A 82 -5.16 -4.77 8.52
C ALA A 82 -5.75 -3.49 9.14
N SER A 83 -5.00 -2.77 9.97
CA SER A 83 -5.49 -1.53 10.58
C SER A 83 -4.39 -0.67 11.20
N GLY A 84 -4.61 0.63 11.32
CA GLY A 84 -3.71 1.53 12.07
C GLY A 84 -2.32 1.70 11.46
N CYS A 85 -2.12 1.37 10.18
CA CYS A 85 -0.79 1.52 9.57
C CYS A 85 -0.58 2.88 8.94
N SER A 86 0.69 3.30 8.90
CA SER A 86 1.13 4.48 8.16
C SER A 86 2.11 4.05 7.08
N THR A 87 1.83 4.34 5.83
CA THR A 87 2.67 3.92 4.70
C THR A 87 3.13 5.13 3.89
N ALA A 88 4.41 5.14 3.51
CA ALA A 88 5.00 6.19 2.70
C ALA A 88 5.69 5.60 1.48
N CYS A 89 5.27 6.02 0.29
CA CYS A 89 5.87 5.68 -0.98
C CYS A 89 6.36 6.96 -1.66
N GLN A 90 7.66 7.04 -1.93
CA GLN A 90 8.26 8.21 -2.55
C GLN A 90 9.26 7.79 -3.64
N GLY A 91 9.59 8.73 -4.54
CA GLY A 91 10.78 8.64 -5.38
C GLY A 91 10.68 7.69 -6.58
N GLN A 92 9.77 7.95 -7.52
CA GLN A 92 9.57 7.16 -8.74
C GLN A 92 9.36 5.65 -8.52
N ALA A 93 8.98 5.26 -7.31
CA ALA A 93 8.68 3.88 -6.93
C ALA A 93 7.31 3.42 -7.42
N VAL A 94 7.14 2.11 -7.64
CA VAL A 94 5.85 1.47 -7.90
C VAL A 94 5.34 0.81 -6.62
N CYS A 95 4.32 1.40 -5.98
CA CYS A 95 3.81 0.92 -4.71
C CYS A 95 2.39 0.38 -4.83
N THR A 96 2.16 -0.85 -4.38
CA THR A 96 0.82 -1.44 -4.21
C THR A 96 0.54 -1.55 -2.72
N GLN A 97 -0.52 -0.94 -2.24
CA GLN A 97 -0.79 -0.78 -0.81
C GLN A 97 -2.25 -1.16 -0.52
N SER A 98 -2.49 -2.25 0.21
CA SER A 98 -3.77 -2.48 0.88
C SER A 98 -3.62 -2.10 2.34
N ILE A 99 -4.19 -0.96 2.71
CA ILE A 99 -4.29 -0.54 4.09
C ILE A 99 -5.75 -0.74 4.52
N GLY A 100 -5.97 -1.47 5.61
CA GLY A 100 -7.30 -1.65 6.16
C GLY A 100 -7.75 -0.43 6.96
N THR A 101 -8.50 -0.60 8.04
CA THR A 101 -9.20 0.52 8.69
C THR A 101 -8.27 1.47 9.45
N ASN A 102 -8.68 2.74 9.56
CA ASN A 102 -7.97 3.76 10.34
C ASN A 102 -6.46 3.86 10.01
N SER A 103 -6.12 3.75 8.72
CA SER A 103 -4.73 3.75 8.25
C SER A 103 -4.46 4.98 7.39
N THR A 104 -3.18 5.29 7.15
CA THR A 104 -2.77 6.41 6.30
C THR A 104 -1.75 5.97 5.26
N ALA A 105 -1.97 6.31 3.98
CA ALA A 105 -1.00 6.11 2.90
C ALA A 105 -0.58 7.45 2.30
N SER A 106 0.70 7.59 1.99
CA SER A 106 1.25 8.78 1.33
C SER A 106 2.06 8.39 0.11
N CYS A 107 1.79 9.07 -1.00
CA CYS A 107 2.45 8.88 -2.29
C CYS A 107 2.99 10.20 -2.80
N ALA A 108 4.30 10.28 -3.03
CA ALA A 108 4.95 11.51 -3.47
C ALA A 108 6.12 11.29 -4.45
N GLY A 109 6.56 12.36 -5.10
CA GLY A 109 7.81 12.37 -5.86
C GLY A 109 7.78 11.52 -7.14
N GLY A 110 6.69 11.59 -7.91
CA GLY A 110 6.57 10.88 -9.19
C GLY A 110 6.36 9.37 -9.08
N ALA A 111 5.90 8.89 -7.92
CA ALA A 111 5.64 7.47 -7.71
C ALA A 111 4.35 7.01 -8.42
N SER A 112 4.29 5.74 -8.82
CA SER A 112 3.08 5.08 -9.27
C SER A 112 2.48 4.29 -8.12
N CYS A 113 1.35 4.76 -7.58
CA CYS A 113 0.73 4.20 -6.40
C CYS A 113 -0.62 3.56 -6.70
N ALA A 114 -0.78 2.28 -6.40
CA ALA A 114 -2.07 1.61 -6.32
C ALA A 114 -2.43 1.40 -4.84
N VAL A 115 -3.37 2.17 -4.30
CA VAL A 115 -3.76 2.12 -2.88
C VAL A 115 -5.21 1.68 -2.75
N THR A 116 -5.44 0.61 -2.00
CA THR A 116 -6.77 0.24 -1.49
C THR A 116 -6.82 0.62 -0.02
N ALA A 117 -7.64 1.62 0.30
CA ALA A 117 -7.80 2.14 1.66
C ALA A 117 -9.11 1.68 2.27
N GLY A 118 -9.02 1.03 3.43
CA GLY A 118 -10.12 0.61 4.28
C GLY A 118 -10.87 1.78 4.89
N ALA A 119 -11.95 1.48 5.60
CA ALA A 119 -12.80 2.51 6.21
C ALA A 119 -12.01 3.46 7.13
N ASP A 120 -12.43 4.72 7.15
CA ASP A 120 -11.83 5.80 7.97
C ASP A 120 -10.34 6.07 7.70
N SER A 121 -9.80 5.61 6.57
CA SER A 121 -8.39 5.77 6.21
C SER A 121 -8.12 7.03 5.42
N GLY A 122 -6.87 7.52 5.43
CA GLY A 122 -6.44 8.68 4.66
C GLY A 122 -5.41 8.34 3.60
N VAL A 123 -5.56 8.86 2.38
CA VAL A 123 -4.57 8.71 1.31
C VAL A 123 -4.14 10.07 0.77
N GLY A 124 -2.85 10.38 0.80
CA GLY A 124 -2.27 11.59 0.23
C GLY A 124 -1.50 11.28 -1.05
N CYS A 125 -1.84 11.96 -2.14
CA CYS A 125 -1.18 11.85 -3.44
C CYS A 125 -0.66 13.21 -3.89
N LEU A 126 0.66 13.38 -3.84
CA LEU A 126 1.33 14.66 -4.03
C LEU A 126 2.51 14.53 -5.00
N GLY A 127 3.03 15.67 -5.47
CA GLY A 127 4.31 15.75 -6.18
C GLY A 127 4.37 14.98 -7.51
N ASN A 128 3.43 15.26 -8.42
CA ASN A 128 3.38 14.73 -9.78
C ASN A 128 3.38 13.19 -9.86
N SER A 129 2.63 12.55 -8.96
CA SER A 129 2.53 11.10 -8.85
C SER A 129 1.31 10.57 -9.62
N ASP A 130 1.36 9.31 -10.05
CA ASP A 130 0.23 8.61 -10.66
C ASP A 130 -0.43 7.71 -9.61
N CYS A 131 -1.58 8.12 -9.11
CA CYS A 131 -2.30 7.45 -8.03
C CYS A 131 -3.58 6.77 -8.54
N ARG A 132 -3.67 5.46 -8.34
CA ARG A 132 -4.89 4.65 -8.45
C ARG A 132 -5.38 4.31 -7.06
N LEU A 133 -6.47 4.95 -6.63
CA LEU A 133 -7.01 4.86 -5.29
C LEU A 133 -8.33 4.09 -5.32
N THR A 134 -8.49 3.11 -4.44
CA THR A 134 -9.79 2.47 -4.15
C THR A 134 -10.12 2.77 -2.69
N LEU A 135 -11.20 3.52 -2.47
CA LEU A 135 -11.57 4.03 -1.15
C LEU A 135 -12.84 3.34 -0.66
N LEU A 136 -12.75 2.66 0.48
CA LEU A 136 -13.88 2.12 1.22
C LEU A 136 -14.61 3.24 2.00
N PRO A 137 -15.82 2.99 2.54
CA PRO A 137 -16.63 4.01 3.22
C PRO A 137 -15.88 4.79 4.30
N GLY A 138 -16.02 6.11 4.34
CA GLY A 138 -15.37 6.99 5.31
C GLY A 138 -13.90 7.30 5.01
N ALA A 139 -13.30 6.67 3.99
CA ALA A 139 -11.93 6.98 3.60
C ALA A 139 -11.82 8.35 2.90
N ARG A 140 -10.71 9.03 3.14
CA ARG A 140 -10.38 10.35 2.57
C ARG A 140 -9.18 10.26 1.63
N ALA A 141 -9.26 10.87 0.46
CA ALA A 141 -8.13 11.06 -0.44
C ALA A 141 -7.85 12.55 -0.65
N SER A 142 -6.57 12.93 -0.65
CA SER A 142 -6.10 14.28 -0.94
C SER A 142 -5.12 14.22 -2.10
N CYS A 143 -5.53 14.76 -3.24
CA CYS A 143 -4.77 14.78 -4.48
C CYS A 143 -4.28 16.20 -4.76
N GLY A 144 -2.97 16.37 -4.89
CA GLY A 144 -2.34 17.68 -5.06
C GLY A 144 -1.04 17.64 -5.87
N GLY A 145 -0.51 18.82 -6.17
CA GLY A 145 0.82 18.97 -6.76
C GLY A 145 0.98 18.39 -8.17
N ASN A 146 0.04 18.67 -9.08
CA ASN A 146 0.07 18.22 -10.48
C ASN A 146 0.07 16.69 -10.66
N SER A 147 -0.55 15.97 -9.72
CA SER A 147 -0.65 14.51 -9.75
C SER A 147 -1.85 14.03 -10.58
N SER A 148 -1.76 12.83 -11.14
CA SER A 148 -2.88 12.13 -11.78
C SER A 148 -3.53 11.21 -10.76
N CYS A 149 -4.77 11.49 -10.37
CA CYS A 149 -5.51 10.69 -9.39
C CYS A 149 -6.72 10.03 -10.03
N ALA A 150 -6.69 8.71 -10.16
CA ALA A 150 -7.84 7.88 -10.49
C ALA A 150 -8.40 7.27 -9.19
N VAL A 151 -9.51 7.82 -8.70
CA VAL A 151 -10.15 7.38 -7.45
C VAL A 151 -11.39 6.56 -7.78
N THR A 152 -11.52 5.39 -7.17
CA THR A 152 -12.71 4.54 -7.23
C THR A 152 -13.32 4.44 -5.84
N CYS A 153 -14.58 4.83 -5.71
CA CYS A 153 -15.34 4.68 -4.48
C CYS A 153 -16.52 3.74 -4.75
N PRO A 154 -16.38 2.42 -4.56
CA PRO A 154 -17.45 1.47 -4.85
C PRO A 154 -18.66 1.68 -3.94
N ASP A 155 -18.44 2.11 -2.71
CA ASP A 155 -19.47 2.36 -1.71
C ASP A 155 -19.63 3.87 -1.40
N ALA A 156 -20.74 4.24 -0.77
CA ALA A 156 -21.00 5.60 -0.33
C ALA A 156 -20.04 6.08 0.79
N GLY A 157 -19.79 7.39 0.86
CA GLY A 157 -19.11 8.02 2.00
C GLY A 157 -17.59 8.18 1.89
N CYS A 158 -16.99 8.01 0.72
CA CYS A 158 -15.61 8.46 0.52
C CYS A 158 -15.56 10.00 0.42
N THR A 159 -14.46 10.62 0.81
CA THR A 159 -14.21 12.06 0.61
C THR A 159 -12.97 12.24 -0.24
N VAL A 160 -13.07 12.98 -1.33
CA VAL A 160 -11.92 13.28 -2.20
C VAL A 160 -11.75 14.78 -2.25
N ASP A 161 -10.56 15.23 -1.86
CA ASP A 161 -10.10 16.60 -2.01
C ASP A 161 -9.07 16.64 -3.14
N CYS A 162 -9.43 17.31 -4.23
CA CYS A 162 -8.54 17.52 -5.37
C CYS A 162 -8.14 18.98 -5.40
N GLY A 163 -6.90 19.25 -5.01
CA GLY A 163 -6.30 20.57 -4.96
C GLY A 163 -5.21 20.78 -6.02
N GLY A 164 -4.98 22.05 -6.35
CA GLY A 164 -3.93 22.45 -7.30
C GLY A 164 -4.25 22.10 -8.75
N SER A 165 -3.21 21.88 -9.56
CA SER A 165 -3.30 21.52 -10.99
C SER A 165 -3.42 20.00 -11.24
N SER A 166 -3.91 19.24 -10.27
CA SER A 166 -4.01 17.78 -10.37
C SER A 166 -5.12 17.35 -11.34
N SER A 167 -4.89 16.25 -12.07
CA SER A 167 -5.92 15.61 -12.90
C SER A 167 -6.61 14.56 -12.06
N CYS A 168 -7.81 14.87 -11.57
CA CYS A 168 -8.62 13.93 -10.79
C CYS A 168 -9.73 13.32 -11.63
N THR A 169 -9.77 11.99 -11.68
CA THR A 169 -10.89 11.21 -12.20
C THR A 169 -11.46 10.40 -11.05
N VAL A 170 -12.72 10.66 -10.69
CA VAL A 170 -13.40 9.91 -9.63
C VAL A 170 -14.51 9.07 -10.24
N ALA A 171 -14.47 7.76 -10.00
CA ALA A 171 -15.51 6.81 -10.33
C ALA A 171 -16.24 6.43 -9.03
N CYS A 172 -17.48 6.90 -8.88
CA CYS A 172 -18.35 6.50 -7.78
C CYS A 172 -19.20 5.29 -8.18
N GLY A 173 -19.36 4.35 -7.26
CA GLY A 173 -20.31 3.25 -7.37
C GLY A 173 -21.76 3.73 -7.23
N SER A 174 -22.68 2.83 -7.54
CA SER A 174 -24.10 3.14 -7.76
C SER A 174 -24.88 3.61 -6.52
N ASP A 175 -24.32 3.51 -5.31
CA ASP A 175 -25.03 3.74 -4.06
C ASP A 175 -24.86 5.16 -3.46
N GLY A 176 -24.38 6.12 -4.26
CA GLY A 176 -24.65 7.53 -4.05
C GLY A 176 -23.77 8.27 -3.04
N GLY A 177 -23.30 9.44 -3.47
CA GLY A 177 -23.12 10.59 -2.57
C GLY A 177 -21.87 10.60 -1.70
N ALA A 178 -20.69 10.45 -2.29
CA ALA A 178 -19.51 11.08 -1.70
C ALA A 178 -19.69 12.63 -1.73
N PRO A 179 -19.51 13.37 -0.62
CA PRO A 179 -19.36 14.82 -0.68
C PRO A 179 -18.02 15.14 -1.35
N LEU A 180 -18.01 15.16 -2.68
CA LEU A 180 -16.85 15.52 -3.48
C LEU A 180 -16.62 17.04 -3.35
N ARG A 181 -15.56 17.43 -2.63
CA ARG A 181 -15.06 18.81 -2.67
C ARG A 181 -13.93 18.87 -3.68
N CYS A 182 -14.30 19.00 -4.95
CA CYS A 182 -13.34 19.25 -6.01
C CYS A 182 -12.88 20.72 -5.97
N GLY A 183 -11.60 20.96 -5.72
CA GLY A 183 -10.98 22.28 -5.87
C GLY A 183 -10.78 22.62 -7.34
N SER A 184 -11.54 23.60 -7.83
CA SER A 184 -11.27 24.47 -8.98
C SER A 184 -11.13 23.90 -10.41
N THR A 185 -10.91 22.60 -10.65
CA THR A 185 -10.78 22.07 -12.03
C THR A 185 -11.47 20.70 -12.18
N GLN A 186 -12.52 20.66 -13.00
CA GLN A 186 -13.51 19.56 -13.15
C GLN A 186 -12.95 18.31 -13.85
N VAL A 187 -13.49 17.11 -13.59
CA VAL A 187 -14.53 16.39 -14.40
C VAL A 187 -15.19 15.30 -13.53
N CYS A 188 -16.43 15.52 -13.08
CA CYS A 188 -17.32 14.42 -12.73
C CYS A 188 -17.75 13.74 -14.04
N GLY A 189 -17.17 12.57 -14.33
CA GLY A 189 -17.65 11.69 -15.38
C GLY A 189 -18.98 11.08 -14.97
N THR A 190 -20.06 11.70 -15.44
CA THR A 190 -21.45 11.22 -15.52
C THR A 190 -22.12 10.78 -14.22
N SER A 191 -22.92 11.73 -13.71
CA SER A 191 -24.19 11.59 -12.97
C SER A 191 -24.14 10.99 -11.55
N CYS A 192 -24.13 11.87 -10.55
CA CYS A 192 -25.04 11.71 -9.40
C CYS A 192 -26.40 12.31 -9.83
N PRO A 193 -27.51 11.55 -9.84
CA PRO A 193 -28.85 12.12 -9.82
C PRO A 193 -29.11 12.93 -8.54
#